data_AF-A0AAC9QNR6-F1
#
_entry.id   AF-A0AAC9QNR6-F1
#
_cell.length_a   1.000
_cell.length_b   1.000
_cell.length_c   1.000
_cell.angle_alpha   90.00
_cell.angle_beta   90.00
_cell.angle_gamma   90.00
#
_symmetry.space_group_name_H-M   'P 1'
#
loop_
_entity.id
_entity.type
_entity.pdbx_description
1 polymer ?
#
loop_
_entity_poly.entity_id
_entity_poly.type
_entity_poly.pdbx_seq_one_letter_code
_entity_poly.pdbx_strand_id
1 'polypeptide(L)'
;MLIQSILFFILGVAIISWLLVLISPLIWRKILHFAYQSVSAKIPLSLIEIQANYNFLCAQHAVELARHEQKYDSLQKKYAQLKIQLSKKKEQLYCSYFPAQYKPFPPTKTKKVENKNNVLAIDTFIREIKAMHEKIVRYEQRLKNIQIDELDTDAKNQLLNELCEDTKELAAALVSHIALKEGKASPINKLTKSSKNNSDLASYIRKKIANTKIE
;
A
#
# COMPACT_ATOMS: atom_id res chain seq x y z
N MET A 1 33.14 -16.07 -63.80
CA MET A 1 32.16 -16.85 -63.00
C MET A 1 31.88 -16.19 -61.65
N LEU A 2 32.87 -16.03 -60.75
CA LEU A 2 32.65 -15.43 -59.42
C LEU A 2 32.17 -13.97 -59.44
N ILE A 3 32.76 -13.13 -60.31
CA ILE A 3 32.41 -11.69 -60.37
C ILE A 3 30.94 -11.46 -60.76
N GLN A 4 30.42 -12.28 -61.67
CA GLN A 4 29.03 -12.22 -62.12
C GLN A 4 28.07 -12.64 -61.01
N SER A 5 28.41 -13.70 -60.25
CA SER A 5 27.61 -14.14 -59.12
C SER A 5 27.55 -13.10 -58.00
N ILE A 6 28.66 -12.42 -57.72
CA ILE A 6 28.74 -11.35 -56.71
C ILE A 6 27.89 -10.15 -57.14
N LEU A 7 27.92 -9.79 -58.44
CA LEU A 7 27.13 -8.68 -58.96
C LEU A 7 25.62 -8.93 -58.84
N PHE A 8 25.15 -10.13 -59.18
CA PHE A 8 23.74 -10.50 -59.00
C PHE A 8 23.32 -10.57 -57.54
N PHE A 9 24.23 -10.99 -56.65
CA PHE A 9 23.97 -11.03 -55.21
C PHE A 9 23.73 -9.62 -54.64
N ILE A 10 24.62 -8.66 -54.95
CA ILE A 10 24.48 -7.27 -54.51
C ILE A 10 23.19 -6.66 -55.07
N LEU A 11 22.90 -6.93 -56.35
CA LEU A 11 21.68 -6.44 -57.00
C LEU A 11 20.42 -7.02 -56.35
N GLY A 12 20.41 -8.30 -56.00
CA GLY A 12 19.31 -8.95 -55.29
C GLY A 12 19.07 -8.35 -53.91
N VAL A 13 20.13 -8.14 -53.11
CA VAL A 13 20.03 -7.52 -51.79
C VAL A 13 19.51 -6.08 -51.90
N ALA A 14 19.99 -5.32 -52.89
CA ALA A 14 19.51 -3.96 -53.13
C ALA A 14 18.01 -3.92 -53.47
N ILE A 15 17.54 -4.83 -54.33
CA ILE A 15 16.13 -4.93 -54.72
C ILE A 15 15.25 -5.31 -53.52
N ILE A 16 15.66 -6.30 -52.72
CA ILE A 16 14.89 -6.75 -51.55
C ILE A 16 14.83 -5.64 -50.49
N SER A 17 15.96 -4.96 -50.22
CA SER A 17 16.01 -3.84 -49.29
C SER A 17 15.07 -2.71 -49.74
N TRP A 18 15.08 -2.38 -51.03
CA TRP A 18 14.20 -1.38 -51.61
C TRP A 18 12.71 -1.77 -51.46
N LEU A 19 12.36 -3.03 -51.75
CA LEU A 19 11.00 -3.53 -51.55
C LEU A 19 10.58 -3.49 -50.09
N LEU A 20 11.47 -3.87 -49.17
CA LEU A 20 11.16 -3.91 -47.73
C LEU A 20 10.83 -2.51 -47.20
N VAL A 21 11.58 -1.49 -47.63
CA VAL A 21 11.30 -0.08 -47.29
C VAL A 21 9.94 0.37 -47.84
N LEU A 22 9.60 -0.03 -49.07
CA LEU A 22 8.31 0.29 -49.68
C LEU A 22 7.12 -0.40 -48.99
N ILE A 23 7.29 -1.66 -48.55
CA ILE A 23 6.19 -2.45 -47.98
C ILE A 23 6.03 -2.19 -46.47
N SER A 24 7.09 -1.76 -45.77
CA SER A 24 7.08 -1.39 -44.35
C SER A 24 5.89 -0.50 -43.92
N PRO A 25 5.62 0.65 -44.55
CA PRO A 25 4.49 1.50 -44.16
C PRO A 25 3.11 0.86 -44.39
N LEU A 26 2.97 -0.04 -45.37
CA LEU A 26 1.70 -0.74 -45.64
C LEU A 26 1.40 -1.76 -44.56
N ILE A 27 2.42 -2.51 -44.12
CA ILE A 27 2.28 -3.50 -43.06
C ILE A 27 2.00 -2.82 -41.72
N TRP A 28 2.69 -1.72 -41.44
CA TRP A 28 2.50 -0.95 -40.21
C TRP A 28 1.06 -0.42 -40.06
N ARG A 29 0.47 0.10 -41.16
CA ARG A 29 -0.93 0.56 -41.17
C ARG A 29 -1.91 -0.57 -40.87
N LYS A 30 -1.69 -1.76 -41.42
CA LYS A 30 -2.54 -2.93 -41.14
C LYS A 30 -2.42 -3.41 -39.70
N ILE A 31 -1.19 -3.54 -39.19
CA ILE A 31 -0.95 -4.00 -37.81
C ILE A 31 -1.55 -3.01 -36.80
N LEU A 32 -1.36 -1.70 -37.02
CA LEU A 32 -1.95 -0.67 -36.17
C LEU A 32 -3.46 -0.77 -36.11
N HIS A 33 -4.14 -0.94 -37.25
CA HIS A 33 -5.60 -1.08 -37.27
C HIS A 33 -6.09 -2.27 -36.42
N PHE A 34 -5.42 -3.42 -36.51
CA PHE A 34 -5.75 -4.59 -35.69
C PHE A 34 -5.44 -4.38 -34.19
N ALA A 35 -4.35 -3.70 -33.87
CA ALA A 35 -4.01 -3.33 -32.50
C ALA A 35 -5.04 -2.34 -31.92
N TYR A 36 -5.45 -1.34 -32.69
CA TYR A 36 -6.49 -0.39 -32.33
C TYR A 36 -7.82 -1.08 -32.08
N GLN A 37 -8.25 -2.00 -32.95
CA GLN A 37 -9.52 -2.72 -32.75
C GLN A 37 -9.52 -3.58 -31.47
N SER A 38 -8.37 -4.19 -31.13
CA SER A 38 -8.23 -5.02 -29.94
C SER A 38 -8.17 -4.20 -28.64
N VAL A 39 -7.64 -2.98 -28.72
CA VAL A 39 -7.50 -2.07 -27.59
C VAL A 39 -8.79 -1.27 -27.37
N SER A 40 -9.45 -0.81 -28.44
CA SER A 40 -10.75 -0.12 -28.38
C SER A 40 -11.89 -0.99 -27.84
N ALA A 41 -11.79 -2.31 -27.95
CA ALA A 41 -12.76 -3.23 -27.34
C ALA A 41 -12.60 -3.38 -25.81
N LYS A 42 -11.46 -2.95 -25.25
CA LYS A 42 -11.13 -3.11 -23.83
C LYS A 42 -11.03 -1.79 -23.07
N ILE A 43 -10.92 -0.67 -23.78
CA ILE A 43 -10.94 0.66 -23.16
C ILE A 43 -12.39 1.16 -23.21
N PRO A 44 -13.05 1.41 -22.05
CA PRO A 44 -14.38 2.01 -22.02
C PRO A 44 -14.25 3.44 -22.56
N LEU A 45 -14.65 3.66 -23.81
CA LEU A 45 -14.57 4.96 -24.48
C LEU A 45 -15.80 5.85 -24.19
N SER A 46 -16.76 5.37 -23.38
CA SER A 46 -17.96 6.13 -22.99
C SER A 46 -17.88 6.64 -21.56
N LEU A 47 -18.09 7.95 -21.37
CA LEU A 47 -18.13 8.61 -20.05
C LEU A 47 -19.13 7.94 -19.09
N ILE A 48 -20.24 7.42 -19.62
CA ILE A 48 -21.29 6.74 -18.85
C ILE A 48 -20.79 5.40 -18.30
N GLU A 49 -20.02 4.65 -19.08
CA GLU A 49 -19.44 3.37 -18.63
C GLU A 49 -18.37 3.58 -17.57
N ILE A 50 -17.55 4.62 -17.71
CA ILE A 50 -16.56 5.00 -16.70
C ILE A 50 -17.27 5.35 -15.38
N GLN A 51 -18.33 6.16 -15.45
CA GLN A 51 -19.11 6.53 -14.27
C GLN A 51 -19.81 5.32 -13.64
N ALA A 52 -20.35 4.41 -14.46
CA ALA A 52 -20.98 3.18 -13.97
C ALA A 52 -19.97 2.28 -13.25
N ASN A 53 -18.77 2.10 -13.81
CA ASN A 53 -17.72 1.32 -13.18
C ASN A 53 -17.21 1.97 -11.87
N TYR A 54 -17.09 3.30 -11.86
CA TYR A 54 -16.76 4.05 -10.64
C TYR A 54 -17.83 3.85 -9.56
N ASN A 55 -19.10 4.01 -9.92
CA ASN A 55 -20.22 3.81 -9.00
C ASN A 55 -20.26 2.36 -8.48
N PHE A 56 -19.98 1.38 -9.35
CA PHE A 56 -19.88 -0.03 -8.99
C PHE A 56 -18.75 -0.28 -7.97
N LEU A 57 -17.56 0.27 -8.20
CA LEU A 57 -16.43 0.19 -7.26
C LEU A 57 -16.76 0.84 -5.91
N CYS A 58 -17.41 2.01 -5.91
CA CYS A 58 -17.88 2.65 -4.69
C CYS A 58 -18.88 1.78 -3.92
N ALA A 59 -19.85 1.17 -4.63
CA ALA A 59 -20.83 0.27 -4.02
C ALA A 59 -20.18 -0.98 -3.44
N GLN A 60 -19.25 -1.60 -4.18
CA GLN A 60 -18.51 -2.76 -3.71
C GLN A 60 -17.73 -2.45 -2.43
N HIS A 61 -17.02 -1.32 -2.41
CA HIS A 61 -16.26 -0.89 -1.25
C HIS A 61 -17.15 -0.62 -0.03
N ALA A 62 -18.32 0.01 -0.23
CA ALA A 62 -19.29 0.23 0.85
C ALA A 62 -19.82 -1.09 1.43
N VAL A 63 -20.11 -2.08 0.59
CA VAL A 63 -20.56 -3.41 1.02
C VAL A 63 -19.47 -4.16 1.78
N GLU A 64 -18.22 -4.11 1.28
CA GLU A 64 -17.09 -4.72 1.96
C GLU A 64 -16.88 -4.10 3.34
N LEU A 65 -16.92 -2.77 3.45
CA LEU A 65 -16.77 -2.06 4.72
C LEU A 65 -17.87 -2.46 5.73
N ALA A 66 -19.13 -2.46 5.31
CA ALA A 66 -20.25 -2.88 6.16
C ALA A 66 -20.12 -4.35 6.60
N ARG A 67 -19.65 -5.23 5.71
CA ARG A 67 -19.40 -6.65 6.04
C ARG A 67 -18.27 -6.80 7.05
N HIS A 68 -17.22 -5.99 6.93
CA HIS A 68 -16.13 -5.98 7.90
C HIS A 68 -16.62 -5.51 9.27
N GLU A 69 -17.40 -4.43 9.33
CA GLU A 69 -17.99 -3.91 10.57
C GLU A 69 -18.89 -4.96 11.26
N GLN A 70 -19.79 -5.62 10.50
CA GLN A 70 -20.62 -6.69 11.04
C GLN A 70 -19.80 -7.87 11.60
N LYS A 71 -18.70 -8.23 10.94
CA LYS A 71 -17.79 -9.26 11.45
C LYS A 71 -17.16 -8.83 12.78
N TYR A 72 -16.69 -7.58 12.89
CA TYR A 72 -16.16 -7.03 14.13
C TYR A 72 -17.18 -7.07 15.27
N ASP A 73 -18.41 -6.62 15.02
CA ASP A 73 -19.49 -6.66 16.01
C ASP A 73 -19.80 -8.09 16.48
N SER A 74 -19.83 -9.04 15.54
CA SER A 74 -20.07 -10.46 15.87
C SER A 74 -18.95 -11.04 16.74
N LEU A 75 -17.70 -10.67 16.47
CA LEU A 75 -16.54 -11.07 17.27
C LEU A 75 -16.58 -10.42 18.65
N GLN A 76 -16.93 -9.14 18.73
CA GLN A 76 -17.05 -8.41 19.98
C GLN A 76 -18.14 -9.01 20.88
N LYS A 77 -19.30 -9.35 20.31
CA LYS A 77 -20.39 -10.04 21.02
C LYS A 77 -19.93 -11.40 21.56
N LYS A 78 -19.27 -12.22 20.73
CA LYS A 78 -18.70 -13.52 21.15
C LYS A 78 -17.67 -13.34 22.27
N TYR A 79 -16.80 -12.35 22.17
CA TYR A 79 -15.80 -12.04 23.18
C TYR A 79 -16.44 -11.61 24.51
N ALA A 80 -17.46 -10.74 24.46
CA ALA A 80 -18.23 -10.35 25.64
C ALA A 80 -18.90 -11.56 26.31
N GLN A 81 -19.51 -12.46 25.52
CA GLN A 81 -20.10 -13.70 26.02
C GLN A 81 -19.07 -14.61 26.70
N LEU A 82 -17.91 -14.81 26.07
CA LEU A 82 -16.82 -15.60 26.65
C LEU A 82 -16.30 -14.98 27.95
N LYS A 83 -16.18 -13.65 28.01
CA LYS A 83 -15.78 -12.94 29.23
C LYS A 83 -16.77 -13.15 30.37
N ILE A 84 -18.07 -13.09 30.08
CA ILE A 84 -19.14 -13.34 31.08
C ILE A 84 -19.12 -14.81 31.52
N GLN A 85 -18.96 -15.77 30.60
CA GLN A 85 -18.87 -17.18 30.99
C GLN A 85 -17.63 -17.47 31.83
N LEU A 86 -16.50 -16.84 31.52
CA LEU A 86 -15.27 -16.97 32.29
C LEU A 86 -15.43 -16.34 33.68
N SER A 87 -16.08 -15.19 33.80
CA SER A 87 -16.36 -14.59 35.12
C SER A 87 -17.28 -15.49 35.95
N LYS A 88 -18.35 -16.04 35.36
CA LYS A 88 -19.26 -16.98 36.04
C LYS A 88 -18.53 -18.25 36.49
N LYS A 89 -17.73 -18.88 35.61
CA LYS A 89 -16.93 -20.06 35.98
C LYS A 89 -15.93 -19.74 37.06
N LYS A 90 -15.29 -18.56 36.99
CA LYS A 90 -14.38 -18.08 38.04
C LYS A 90 -15.11 -17.92 39.36
N GLU A 91 -16.27 -17.26 39.39
CA GLU A 91 -17.12 -17.10 40.58
C GLU A 91 -17.57 -18.45 41.15
N GLN A 92 -17.97 -19.40 40.30
CA GLN A 92 -18.32 -20.76 40.73
C GLN A 92 -17.14 -21.50 41.38
N LEU A 93 -15.93 -21.37 40.82
CA LEU A 93 -14.72 -21.90 41.42
C LEU A 93 -14.40 -21.22 42.77
N TYR A 94 -14.60 -19.90 42.88
CA TYR A 94 -14.42 -19.19 44.15
C TYR A 94 -15.42 -19.63 45.22
N CYS A 95 -16.71 -19.75 44.88
CA CYS A 95 -17.74 -20.23 45.81
C CYS A 95 -17.52 -21.68 46.21
N SER A 96 -16.97 -22.51 45.32
CA SER A 96 -16.62 -23.90 45.60
C SER A 96 -15.41 -24.05 46.52
N TYR A 97 -14.46 -23.10 46.52
CA TYR A 97 -13.22 -23.16 47.32
C TYR A 97 -13.31 -22.43 48.67
N PHE A 98 -14.22 -21.47 48.86
CA PHE A 98 -14.36 -20.71 50.11
C PHE A 98 -15.83 -20.44 50.50
N PRO A 99 -16.47 -21.28 51.33
CA PRO A 99 -17.89 -21.14 51.68
C PRO A 99 -18.21 -20.16 52.83
N ALA A 100 -17.25 -19.48 53.45
CA ALA A 100 -17.54 -18.55 54.56
C ALA A 100 -16.52 -17.40 54.71
N GLN A 101 -16.77 -16.29 53.98
CA GLN A 101 -16.59 -14.89 54.40
C GLN A 101 -16.64 -13.98 53.17
N TYR A 102 -17.83 -13.47 52.86
CA TYR A 102 -18.01 -12.50 51.78
C TYR A 102 -17.93 -11.08 52.36
N LYS A 103 -16.75 -10.45 52.25
CA LYS A 103 -16.64 -8.99 52.19
C LYS A 103 -16.38 -8.60 50.74
N PRO A 104 -17.22 -7.76 50.11
CA PRO A 104 -16.99 -7.29 48.76
C PRO A 104 -15.62 -6.61 48.68
N PHE A 105 -14.66 -7.21 47.96
CA PHE A 105 -13.45 -6.52 47.59
C PHE A 105 -13.84 -5.34 46.69
N PRO A 106 -13.30 -4.12 46.92
CA PRO A 106 -13.62 -2.97 46.09
C PRO A 106 -13.24 -3.28 44.63
N PRO A 107 -13.95 -2.69 43.65
CA PRO A 107 -13.64 -2.89 42.24
C PRO A 107 -12.15 -2.65 42.09
N THR A 108 -11.43 -3.72 41.70
CA THR A 108 -10.00 -3.63 41.43
C THR A 108 -9.89 -2.54 40.38
N LYS A 109 -9.39 -1.36 40.81
CA LYS A 109 -9.02 -0.29 39.91
C LYS A 109 -8.29 -0.97 38.78
N THR A 110 -8.84 -0.84 37.58
CA THR A 110 -8.15 -1.19 36.35
C THR A 110 -6.72 -0.74 36.55
N LYS A 111 -5.81 -1.70 36.65
CA LYS A 111 -4.39 -1.40 36.75
C LYS A 111 -4.06 -0.65 35.48
N LYS A 112 -4.11 0.69 35.55
CA LYS A 112 -3.43 1.62 34.66
C LYS A 112 -1.94 1.50 35.03
N VAL A 113 -1.40 0.30 34.89
CA VAL A 113 -0.03 -0.09 35.21
C VAL A 113 0.52 -0.73 33.95
N GLU A 114 0.49 0.06 32.88
CA GLU A 114 1.30 0.00 31.68
C GLU A 114 0.85 1.23 30.86
N ASN A 115 1.63 2.27 30.58
CA ASN A 115 3.06 2.44 30.66
C ASN A 115 3.26 3.95 30.32
N LYS A 116 3.75 4.80 31.24
CA LYS A 116 3.92 6.25 30.90
C LYS A 116 4.77 6.45 29.64
N ASN A 117 5.66 5.50 29.34
CA ASN A 117 6.51 5.48 28.18
C ASN A 117 5.74 5.08 26.90
N ASN A 118 4.66 4.27 26.98
CA ASN A 118 3.79 3.99 25.83
C ASN A 118 2.90 5.18 25.49
N VAL A 119 2.41 5.91 26.49
CA VAL A 119 1.60 7.12 26.26
C VAL A 119 2.47 8.19 25.63
N LEU A 120 3.70 8.40 26.15
CA LEU A 120 4.66 9.33 25.56
C LEU A 120 5.08 8.94 24.13
N ALA A 121 5.27 7.64 23.87
CA ALA A 121 5.58 7.14 22.53
C ALA A 121 4.38 7.31 21.56
N ILE A 122 3.16 7.10 22.03
CA ILE A 122 1.94 7.33 21.24
C ILE A 122 1.77 8.82 20.94
N ASP A 123 1.94 9.70 21.93
CA ASP A 123 1.82 11.15 21.74
C ASP A 123 2.89 11.69 20.79
N THR A 124 4.11 11.14 20.85
CA THR A 124 5.19 11.47 19.92
C THR A 124 4.86 11.01 18.51
N PHE A 125 4.34 9.80 18.34
CA PHE A 125 3.92 9.28 17.05
C PHE A 125 2.74 10.06 16.45
N ILE A 126 1.76 10.46 17.27
CA ILE A 126 0.64 11.30 16.84
C ILE A 126 1.15 12.67 16.37
N ARG A 127 2.13 13.26 17.06
CA ARG A 127 2.75 14.53 16.66
C ARG A 127 3.48 14.40 15.32
N GLU A 128 4.21 13.31 15.09
CA GLU A 128 4.88 13.05 13.82
C GLU A 128 3.89 12.84 12.67
N ILE A 129 2.82 12.06 12.89
CA ILE A 129 1.75 11.88 11.90
C ILE A 129 1.10 13.23 11.55
N LYS A 130 0.82 14.06 12.56
CA LYS A 130 0.22 15.38 12.34
C LYS A 130 1.14 16.30 11.54
N ALA A 131 2.41 16.40 11.92
CA ALA A 131 3.40 17.21 11.22
C ALA A 131 3.60 16.74 9.76
N MET A 132 3.53 15.44 9.51
CA MET A 132 3.62 14.88 8.15
C MET A 132 2.35 15.12 7.35
N HIS A 133 1.17 15.03 7.96
CA HIS A 133 -0.09 15.38 7.30
C HIS A 133 -0.10 16.83 6.83
N GLU A 134 0.43 17.75 7.64
CA GLU A 134 0.62 19.15 7.25
C GLU A 134 1.60 19.32 6.07
N LYS A 135 2.61 18.46 5.95
CA LYS A 135 3.49 18.45 4.76
C LYS A 135 2.75 17.96 3.52
N ILE A 136 2.00 16.86 3.63
CA ILE A 136 1.20 16.30 2.53
C ILE A 136 0.21 17.35 2.00
N VAL A 137 -0.52 18.02 2.90
CA VAL A 137 -1.46 19.10 2.52
C VAL A 137 -0.72 20.26 1.83
N ARG A 138 0.47 20.64 2.31
CA ARG A 138 1.29 21.66 1.63
C ARG A 138 1.70 21.24 0.22
N TYR A 139 2.05 19.97 0.01
CA TYR A 139 2.40 19.45 -1.31
C TYR A 139 1.19 19.38 -2.25
N GLU A 140 0.03 18.92 -1.78
CA GLU A 140 -1.21 18.95 -2.56
C GLU A 140 -1.57 20.37 -2.99
N GLN A 141 -1.33 21.35 -2.11
CA GLN A 141 -1.57 22.76 -2.41
C GLN A 141 -0.56 23.31 -3.43
N ARG A 142 0.71 22.92 -3.35
CA ARG A 142 1.72 23.22 -4.40
C ARG A 142 1.33 22.60 -5.74
N LEU A 143 0.88 21.35 -5.76
CA LEU A 143 0.44 20.66 -6.98
C LEU A 143 -0.78 21.35 -7.62
N LYS A 144 -1.72 21.88 -6.82
CA LYS A 144 -2.83 22.69 -7.32
C LYS A 144 -2.37 24.03 -7.88
N ASN A 145 -1.37 24.67 -7.27
CA ASN A 145 -0.82 25.95 -7.72
C ASN A 145 -0.01 25.82 -9.03
N ILE A 146 0.33 24.61 -9.45
CA ILE A 146 1.05 24.30 -10.70
C ILE A 146 0.07 24.09 -11.88
N GLN A 147 -1.23 24.40 -11.74
CA GLN A 147 -2.17 24.25 -12.86
C GLN A 147 -2.03 25.33 -13.94
N ILE A 148 -1.54 24.86 -15.10
CA ILE A 148 -1.90 25.26 -16.48
C ILE A 148 -1.34 26.61 -16.96
N ASP A 149 -0.02 26.75 -17.02
CA ASP A 149 0.64 27.32 -18.21
C ASP A 149 2.13 26.97 -18.16
N GLU A 150 2.66 26.50 -19.28
CA GLU A 150 4.08 26.21 -19.52
C GLU A 150 4.71 24.97 -18.85
N LEU A 151 5.27 24.15 -19.74
CA LEU A 151 5.72 22.77 -19.55
C LEU A 151 7.14 22.74 -18.99
N ASP A 152 7.32 22.68 -17.67
CA ASP A 152 8.55 22.15 -17.09
C ASP A 152 8.29 20.76 -16.48
N THR A 153 8.43 19.75 -17.33
CA THR A 153 8.21 18.34 -16.97
C THR A 153 9.21 17.89 -15.90
N ASP A 154 10.39 18.53 -15.83
CA ASP A 154 11.44 18.20 -14.87
C ASP A 154 11.08 18.68 -13.46
N ALA A 155 10.57 19.91 -13.30
CA ALA A 155 10.08 20.40 -12.01
C ALA A 155 8.95 19.52 -11.45
N LYS A 156 8.04 19.03 -12.30
CA LYS A 156 6.97 18.11 -11.89
C LYS A 156 7.54 16.76 -11.44
N ASN A 157 8.45 16.18 -12.21
CA ASN A 157 9.08 14.90 -11.88
C ASN A 157 9.91 15.00 -10.59
N GLN A 158 10.60 16.12 -10.38
CA GLN A 158 11.35 16.39 -9.16
C GLN A 158 10.43 16.45 -7.93
N LEU A 159 9.32 17.20 -8.01
CA LEU A 159 8.32 17.27 -6.93
C LEU A 159 7.69 15.90 -6.64
N LEU A 160 7.43 15.11 -7.68
CA LEU A 160 6.84 13.77 -7.54
C LEU A 160 7.83 12.80 -6.89
N ASN A 161 9.12 12.91 -7.22
CA ASN A 161 10.18 12.16 -6.57
C ASN A 161 10.34 12.56 -5.10
N GLU A 162 10.32 13.87 -4.79
CA GLU A 162 10.36 14.36 -3.40
C GLU A 162 9.19 13.81 -2.58
N LEU A 163 7.97 13.84 -3.13
CA LEU A 163 6.78 13.26 -2.48
C LEU A 163 6.90 11.74 -2.32
N CYS A 164 7.47 11.05 -3.31
CA CYS A 164 7.69 9.62 -3.25
C CYS A 164 8.71 9.25 -2.16
N GLU A 165 9.77 10.04 -1.97
CA GLU A 165 10.74 9.84 -0.89
C GLU A 165 10.13 10.11 0.49
N ASP A 166 9.40 11.20 0.66
CA ASP A 166 8.73 11.53 1.93
C ASP A 166 7.70 10.47 2.34
N THR A 167 6.95 9.93 1.37
CA THR A 167 5.99 8.85 1.61
C THR A 167 6.66 7.52 1.92
N LYS A 168 7.81 7.20 1.30
CA LYS A 168 8.63 6.05 1.68
C LYS A 168 9.14 6.17 3.11
N GLU A 169 9.62 7.35 3.51
CA GLU A 169 10.10 7.59 4.87
C GLU A 169 8.99 7.43 5.92
N LEU A 170 7.78 7.90 5.60
CA LEU A 170 6.58 7.73 6.44
C LEU A 170 6.16 6.26 6.54
N ALA A 171 6.03 5.58 5.41
CA ALA A 171 5.69 4.16 5.37
C ALA A 171 6.72 3.35 6.17
N ALA A 172 8.01 3.68 6.03
CA ALA A 172 9.06 3.05 6.80
C ALA A 172 8.93 3.32 8.29
N ALA A 173 8.61 4.55 8.72
CA ALA A 173 8.38 4.89 10.12
C ALA A 173 7.25 4.05 10.73
N LEU A 174 6.10 4.07 10.06
CA LEU A 174 4.88 3.44 10.53
C LEU A 174 5.06 1.92 10.62
N VAL A 175 5.60 1.31 9.56
CA VAL A 175 5.84 -0.13 9.49
C VAL A 175 6.89 -0.56 10.53
N SER A 176 7.90 0.25 10.80
CA SER A 176 8.90 -0.02 11.85
C SER A 176 8.26 0.00 13.24
N HIS A 177 7.43 0.99 13.55
CA HIS A 177 6.70 1.05 14.82
C HIS A 177 5.75 -0.14 15.01
N ILE A 178 5.04 -0.55 13.95
CA ILE A 178 4.16 -1.73 13.98
C ILE A 178 5.00 -2.99 14.23
N ALA A 179 6.11 -3.17 13.51
CA ALA A 179 6.99 -4.32 13.69
C ALA A 179 7.59 -4.39 15.11
N LEU A 180 7.96 -3.26 15.69
CA LEU A 180 8.45 -3.19 17.07
C LEU A 180 7.35 -3.57 18.07
N LYS A 181 6.12 -3.09 17.85
CA LYS A 181 4.97 -3.40 18.70
C LYS A 181 4.52 -4.86 18.61
N GLU A 182 4.57 -5.45 17.41
CA GLU A 182 4.26 -6.86 17.16
C GLU A 182 5.39 -7.80 17.58
N GLY A 183 6.61 -7.29 17.74
CA GLY A 183 7.77 -8.03 18.20
C GLY A 183 8.33 -9.01 17.16
N LYS A 184 9.10 -10.00 17.64
CA LYS A 184 9.88 -10.91 16.77
C LYS A 184 9.02 -11.79 15.84
N ALA A 185 7.74 -11.97 16.16
CA ALA A 185 6.79 -12.78 15.38
C ALA A 185 6.09 -12.00 14.25
N SER A 186 6.37 -10.69 14.11
CA SER A 186 5.74 -9.87 13.08
C SER A 186 6.06 -10.38 11.66
N PRO A 187 5.05 -10.58 10.79
CA PRO A 187 5.25 -10.87 9.37
C PRO A 187 6.14 -9.84 8.67
N ILE A 188 6.11 -8.58 9.13
CA ILE A 188 6.92 -7.49 8.59
C ILE A 188 8.41 -7.80 8.74
N ASN A 189 8.85 -8.37 9.87
CA ASN A 189 10.25 -8.72 10.09
C ASN A 189 10.71 -9.88 9.19
N LYS A 190 9.79 -10.75 8.77
CA LYS A 190 10.08 -11.82 7.79
C LYS A 190 10.21 -11.24 6.38
N LEU A 191 9.29 -10.36 5.99
CA LEU A 191 9.26 -9.72 4.67
C LEU A 191 10.43 -8.76 4.44
N THR A 192 10.82 -8.02 5.48
CA THR A 192 11.97 -7.11 5.38
C THR A 192 13.29 -7.87 5.28
N LYS A 193 13.42 -9.08 5.83
CA LYS A 193 14.63 -9.92 5.68
C LYS A 193 14.78 -10.55 4.30
N SER A 194 13.69 -10.75 3.56
CA SER A 194 13.73 -11.36 2.23
C SER A 194 14.12 -10.38 1.11
N SER A 195 14.04 -9.06 1.33
CA SER A 195 14.42 -8.07 0.30
C SER A 195 15.96 -7.92 0.23
N LYS A 196 16.54 -8.20 -0.94
CA LYS A 196 17.99 -8.07 -1.22
C LYS A 196 18.42 -6.66 -1.64
N ASN A 197 17.49 -5.78 -1.98
CA ASN A 197 17.82 -4.47 -2.54
C ASN A 197 18.02 -3.41 -1.43
N ASN A 198 19.14 -2.68 -1.47
CA ASN A 198 19.50 -1.66 -0.49
C ASN A 198 18.72 -0.35 -0.64
N SER A 199 18.12 -0.07 -1.80
CA SER A 199 17.34 1.16 -2.06
C SER A 199 15.83 0.97 -1.92
N ASP A 200 15.39 -0.22 -1.54
CA ASP A 200 13.98 -0.57 -1.42
C ASP A 200 13.41 -0.16 -0.04
N LEU A 201 12.10 0.03 0.04
CA LEU A 201 11.38 0.42 1.26
C LEU A 201 11.70 -0.54 2.42
N ALA A 202 11.87 -1.83 2.13
CA ALA A 202 12.28 -2.84 3.11
C ALA A 202 13.62 -2.52 3.78
N SER A 203 14.57 -1.91 3.07
CA SER A 203 15.87 -1.49 3.61
C SER A 203 15.75 -0.28 4.54
N TYR A 204 14.91 0.69 4.17
CA TYR A 204 14.58 1.82 5.04
C TYR A 204 13.93 1.36 6.34
N ILE A 205 12.96 0.43 6.26
CA ILE A 205 12.33 -0.19 7.43
C ILE A 205 13.36 -0.88 8.32
N ARG A 206 14.29 -1.68 7.75
CA ARG A 206 15.35 -2.34 8.53
C ARG A 206 16.25 -1.34 9.24
N LYS A 207 16.70 -0.30 8.53
CA LYS A 207 17.57 0.75 9.08
C LYS A 207 16.88 1.46 10.26
N LYS A 208 15.60 1.77 10.11
CA LYS A 208 14.81 2.46 11.12
C LYS A 208 14.55 1.57 12.34
N ILE A 209 14.15 0.32 12.17
CA ILE A 209 14.03 -0.67 13.26
C ILE A 209 15.36 -0.86 14.00
N ALA A 210 16.49 -0.87 13.28
CA ALA A 210 17.82 -1.02 13.90
C ALA A 210 18.18 0.20 14.76
N ASN A 211 17.94 1.42 14.27
CA ASN A 211 18.21 2.65 15.01
C ASN A 211 17.35 2.77 16.28
N THR A 212 16.06 2.41 16.21
CA THR A 212 15.14 2.47 17.36
C THR A 212 15.41 1.41 18.43
N LYS A 213 16.29 0.43 18.16
CA LYS A 213 16.66 -0.63 19.12
C LYS A 213 17.95 -0.30 19.91
N ILE A 214 18.66 0.75 19.51
CA ILE A 214 19.94 1.19 20.08
C ILE A 214 19.73 2.30 21.14
N GLU A 215 18.56 2.96 21.13
CA GLU A 215 18.04 3.80 22.22
C GLU A 215 17.23 2.97 23.24
#